data_AF-A0A966HBG3-F1
#
_entry.id   AF-A0A966HBG3-F1
#
_cell.length_a   1.000
_cell.length_b   1.000
_cell.length_c   1.000
_cell.angle_alpha   90.00
_cell.angle_beta   90.00
_cell.angle_gamma   90.00
#
_symmetry.space_group_name_H-M   'P 1'
#
loop_
_entity.id
_entity.type
_entity.pdbx_description
1 polymer ?
#
loop_
_entity_poly.entity_id
_entity_poly.type
_entity_poly.pdbx_seq_one_letter_code
_entity_poly.pdbx_strand_id
1 'polypeptide(L)'
;MAKNEALLIHAINLFLELFGECIILDENRLTVLPSNIKRVNWKLLPKGERPFERLKQELRPILASIKRGKRSFVDKRLERLNSFNPEYAAMGIGGFSGYILMAYPDKNLFVLESLLYGNATYVVSKNWEEIASLTKAEILRDNLHEGRIIHQSNWFSKVHDLFKD
;
A
#
# COMPACT_ATOMS: atom_id res chain seq x y z
N MET A 1 -34.74 16.20 5.35
CA MET A 1 -34.11 14.88 5.09
C MET A 1 -34.18 14.63 3.60
N ALA A 2 -33.04 14.55 2.91
CA ALA A 2 -32.95 14.62 1.46
C ALA A 2 -33.57 13.38 0.79
N LYS A 3 -34.56 13.60 -0.07
CA LYS A 3 -35.39 12.56 -0.73
C LYS A 3 -34.63 11.58 -1.64
N ASN A 4 -33.31 11.68 -1.80
CA ASN A 4 -32.54 11.01 -2.85
C ASN A 4 -31.19 10.43 -2.39
N GLU A 5 -30.95 10.22 -1.09
CA GLU A 5 -29.66 9.72 -0.58
C GLU A 5 -29.22 8.41 -1.23
N ALA A 6 -30.12 7.43 -1.35
CA ALA A 6 -29.83 6.15 -2.00
C ALA A 6 -29.44 6.30 -3.49
N LEU A 7 -30.08 7.24 -4.20
CA LEU A 7 -29.79 7.52 -5.61
C LEU A 7 -28.43 8.19 -5.78
N LEU A 8 -28.08 9.09 -4.87
CA LEU A 8 -26.77 9.76 -4.83
C LEU A 8 -25.64 8.76 -4.56
N ILE A 9 -25.80 7.88 -3.56
CA ILE A 9 -24.83 6.82 -3.25
C ILE A 9 -24.67 5.89 -4.45
N HIS A 10 -25.77 5.49 -5.08
CA HIS A 10 -25.73 4.64 -6.26
C HIS A 10 -24.97 5.29 -7.43
N ALA A 11 -25.25 6.57 -7.71
CA ALA A 11 -24.55 7.32 -8.76
C ALA A 11 -23.05 7.45 -8.45
N ILE A 12 -22.67 7.76 -7.22
CA ILE A 12 -21.27 7.83 -6.79
C ILE A 12 -20.57 6.49 -7.01
N ASN A 13 -21.19 5.38 -6.57
CA ASN A 13 -20.62 4.04 -6.76
C ASN A 13 -20.46 3.68 -8.24
N LEU A 14 -21.41 4.07 -9.10
CA LEU A 14 -21.32 3.90 -10.55
C LEU A 14 -20.13 4.65 -11.15
N PHE A 15 -19.93 5.92 -10.77
CA PHE A 15 -18.78 6.70 -11.22
C PHE A 15 -17.45 6.10 -10.75
N LEU A 16 -17.38 5.68 -9.49
CA LEU A 16 -16.19 5.03 -8.94
C LEU A 16 -15.87 3.71 -9.64
N GLU A 17 -16.89 2.91 -9.98
CA GLU A 17 -16.70 1.64 -10.71
C GLU A 17 -16.22 1.87 -12.15
N LEU A 18 -16.81 2.86 -12.84
CA LEU A 18 -16.50 3.13 -14.25
C LEU A 18 -15.17 3.88 -14.44
N PHE A 19 -14.88 4.85 -13.58
CA PHE A 19 -13.79 5.80 -13.76
C PHE A 19 -12.71 5.73 -12.68
N GLY A 20 -12.97 5.06 -11.55
CA GLY A 20 -12.05 4.99 -10.41
C GLY A 20 -11.99 6.26 -9.56
N GLU A 21 -12.71 7.31 -9.95
CA GLU A 21 -12.78 8.58 -9.23
C GLU A 21 -14.16 9.23 -9.36
N CYS A 22 -14.54 10.04 -8.37
CA CYS A 22 -15.78 10.80 -8.35
C CYS A 22 -15.53 12.13 -7.60
N ILE A 23 -15.99 13.24 -8.16
CA ILE A 23 -15.87 14.57 -7.56
C ILE A 23 -17.28 15.10 -7.30
N ILE A 24 -17.56 15.43 -6.04
CA ILE A 24 -18.82 16.05 -5.63
C ILE A 24 -18.64 17.56 -5.68
N LEU A 25 -19.51 18.25 -6.40
CA LEU A 25 -19.52 19.71 -6.55
C LEU A 25 -20.75 20.32 -5.87
N ASP A 26 -20.62 21.54 -5.36
CA ASP A 26 -21.71 22.34 -4.83
C ASP A 26 -22.48 23.05 -5.96
N GLU A 27 -23.47 23.85 -5.58
CA GLU A 27 -24.27 24.67 -6.50
C GLU A 27 -23.44 25.68 -7.31
N ASN A 28 -22.29 26.10 -6.80
CA ASN A 28 -21.34 26.99 -7.46
C ASN A 28 -20.28 26.23 -8.28
N ARG A 29 -20.46 24.90 -8.42
CA ARG A 29 -19.52 23.98 -9.08
C ARG A 29 -18.14 23.92 -8.40
N LEU A 30 -18.08 24.27 -7.13
CA LEU A 30 -16.89 24.11 -6.29
C LEU A 30 -16.92 22.75 -5.63
N THR A 31 -15.75 22.14 -5.48
CA THR A 31 -15.63 20.82 -4.89
C THR A 31 -16.07 20.83 -3.42
N VAL A 32 -17.06 19.99 -3.07
CA VAL A 32 -17.58 19.80 -1.70
C VAL A 32 -16.63 18.96 -0.84
N LEU A 33 -15.62 18.36 -1.47
CA LEU A 33 -14.60 17.62 -0.75
C LEU A 33 -13.89 18.55 0.24
N PRO A 34 -13.66 18.11 1.47
CA PRO A 34 -12.91 18.91 2.42
C PRO A 34 -11.53 19.21 1.84
N SER A 35 -11.04 20.44 2.04
CA SER A 35 -9.81 20.99 1.46
C SER A 35 -8.51 20.26 1.84
N ASN A 36 -8.62 19.14 2.55
CA ASN A 36 -7.56 18.34 3.12
C ASN A 36 -7.42 16.95 2.48
N ILE A 37 -8.02 16.67 1.32
CA ILE A 37 -7.74 15.41 0.59
C ILE A 37 -6.28 15.39 0.16
N LYS A 38 -5.46 14.68 0.93
CA LYS A 38 -4.09 14.35 0.56
C LYS A 38 -4.12 13.23 -0.47
N ARG A 39 -3.67 13.52 -1.68
CA ARG A 39 -3.34 12.45 -2.65
C ARG A 39 -2.16 11.67 -2.11
N VAL A 40 -2.40 10.40 -1.80
CA VAL A 40 -1.36 9.48 -1.35
C VAL A 40 -0.82 8.69 -2.54
N ASN A 41 0.47 8.38 -2.50
CA ASN A 41 1.15 7.61 -3.55
C ASN A 41 0.89 6.09 -3.41
N TRP A 42 -0.31 5.72 -2.93
CA TRP A 42 -0.70 4.35 -2.62
C TRP A 42 -2.11 4.06 -3.12
N LYS A 43 -2.28 2.89 -3.74
CA LYS A 43 -3.57 2.28 -4.05
C LYS A 43 -3.88 1.25 -2.98
N LEU A 44 -4.83 1.55 -2.09
CA LEU A 44 -5.29 0.62 -1.07
C LEU A 44 -5.92 -0.61 -1.73
N LEU A 45 -5.59 -1.80 -1.21
CA LEU A 45 -6.20 -3.04 -1.67
C LEU A 45 -7.45 -3.36 -0.82
N PRO A 46 -8.46 -4.07 -1.37
CA PRO A 46 -9.70 -4.34 -0.66
C PRO A 46 -9.49 -4.96 0.73
N LYS A 47 -10.22 -4.47 1.74
CA LYS A 47 -10.15 -5.02 3.10
C LYS A 47 -10.65 -6.47 3.13
N GLY A 48 -10.12 -7.26 4.06
CA GLY A 48 -10.56 -8.64 4.35
C GLY A 48 -9.41 -9.65 4.38
N GLU A 49 -9.74 -10.88 4.78
CA GLU A 49 -8.76 -11.98 4.80
C GLU A 49 -8.13 -12.18 3.41
N ARG A 50 -6.80 -12.26 3.43
CA ARG A 50 -5.99 -12.20 2.23
C ARG A 50 -4.98 -13.35 2.22
N PRO A 51 -5.42 -14.55 1.79
CA PRO A 51 -4.50 -15.62 1.45
C PRO A 51 -3.48 -15.12 0.41
N PHE A 52 -2.24 -15.64 0.49
CA PHE A 52 -1.15 -15.17 -0.37
C PHE A 52 -1.49 -15.25 -1.87
N GLU A 53 -2.24 -16.27 -2.30
CA GLU A 53 -2.69 -16.40 -3.69
C GLU A 53 -3.58 -15.23 -4.15
N ARG A 54 -4.47 -14.74 -3.27
CA ARG A 54 -5.30 -13.58 -3.57
C ARG A 54 -4.45 -12.31 -3.70
N LEU A 55 -3.52 -12.10 -2.78
CA LEU A 55 -2.56 -10.99 -2.87
C LEU A 55 -1.80 -11.06 -4.20
N LYS A 56 -1.31 -12.24 -4.58
CA LYS A 56 -0.56 -12.45 -5.83
C LYS A 56 -1.38 -12.10 -7.07
N GLN A 57 -2.68 -12.42 -7.08
CA GLN A 57 -3.59 -12.05 -8.16
C GLN A 57 -3.76 -10.54 -8.27
N GLU A 58 -3.98 -9.85 -7.14
CA GLU A 58 -4.12 -8.40 -7.10
C GLU A 58 -2.82 -7.67 -7.50
N LEU A 59 -1.66 -8.26 -7.17
CA LEU A 59 -0.35 -7.74 -7.54
C LEU A 59 0.11 -8.16 -8.95
N ARG A 60 -0.66 -8.99 -9.66
CA ARG A 60 -0.31 -9.49 -11.00
C ARG A 60 0.11 -8.40 -11.99
N PRO A 61 -0.51 -7.20 -12.05
CA PRO A 61 -0.10 -6.14 -12.97
C PRO A 61 1.35 -5.70 -12.75
N ILE A 62 1.81 -5.62 -11.50
CA ILE A 62 3.19 -5.23 -11.19
C ILE A 62 4.14 -6.43 -11.24
N LEU A 63 3.71 -7.60 -10.77
CA LEU A 63 4.54 -8.81 -10.81
C LEU A 63 4.82 -9.29 -12.24
N ALA A 64 3.99 -8.92 -13.22
CA ALA A 64 4.20 -9.23 -14.64
C ALA A 64 5.42 -8.51 -15.24
N SER A 65 5.79 -7.32 -14.75
CA SER A 65 6.95 -6.58 -15.26
C SER A 65 8.29 -7.11 -14.72
N ILE A 66 8.24 -7.97 -13.68
CA ILE A 66 9.44 -8.52 -13.04
C ILE A 66 10.00 -9.67 -13.89
N LYS A 67 11.32 -9.63 -14.15
CA LYS A 67 12.03 -10.70 -14.87
C LYS A 67 11.77 -12.06 -14.22
N ARG A 68 11.45 -13.07 -15.03
CA ARG A 68 11.02 -14.42 -14.61
C ARG A 68 11.96 -15.05 -13.56
N GLY A 69 13.27 -14.93 -13.72
CA GLY A 69 14.27 -15.48 -12.78
C GLY A 69 14.29 -14.81 -11.38
N LYS A 70 13.74 -13.60 -11.24
CA LYS A 70 13.68 -12.87 -9.97
C LYS A 70 12.31 -12.98 -9.28
N ARG A 71 11.28 -13.42 -10.01
CA ARG A 71 9.90 -13.50 -9.54
C ARG A 71 9.72 -14.46 -8.37
N SER A 72 10.38 -15.62 -8.40
CA SER A 72 10.30 -16.60 -7.31
C SER A 72 10.80 -16.04 -5.97
N PHE A 73 11.86 -15.22 -5.97
CA PHE A 73 12.37 -14.60 -4.75
C PHE A 73 11.44 -13.50 -4.24
N VAL A 74 10.85 -12.71 -5.13
CA VAL A 74 9.85 -11.69 -4.75
C VAL A 74 8.61 -12.36 -4.15
N ASP A 75 8.11 -13.42 -4.77
CA ASP A 75 6.97 -14.19 -4.27
C ASP A 75 7.23 -14.71 -2.85
N LYS A 76 8.40 -15.33 -2.59
CA LYS A 76 8.75 -15.83 -1.24
C LYS A 76 8.81 -14.73 -0.17
N ARG A 77 9.28 -13.52 -0.53
CA ARG A 77 9.33 -12.40 0.43
C ARG A 77 7.93 -11.86 0.73
N LEU A 78 7.11 -11.70 -0.30
CA LEU A 78 5.71 -11.29 -0.12
C LEU A 78 4.93 -12.34 0.67
N GLU A 79 5.12 -13.62 0.39
CA GLU A 79 4.51 -14.72 1.16
C GLU A 79 4.92 -14.68 2.63
N ARG A 80 6.22 -14.46 2.89
CA ARG A 80 6.72 -14.34 4.27
C ARG A 80 6.07 -13.17 5.01
N LEU A 81 6.01 -11.99 4.40
CA LEU A 81 5.35 -10.84 5.04
C LEU A 81 3.84 -11.08 5.22
N ASN A 82 3.18 -11.66 4.22
CA ASN A 82 1.75 -11.98 4.30
C ASN A 82 1.46 -13.03 5.38
N SER A 83 2.41 -13.92 5.70
CA SER A 83 2.24 -14.94 6.77
C SER A 83 2.10 -14.36 8.17
N PHE A 84 2.47 -13.08 8.37
CA PHE A 84 2.24 -12.35 9.62
C PHE A 84 0.87 -11.66 9.67
N ASN A 85 -0.04 -11.97 8.73
CA ASN A 85 -1.42 -11.48 8.66
C ASN A 85 -1.55 -9.95 8.73
N PRO A 86 -1.05 -9.22 7.72
CA PRO A 86 -1.27 -7.77 7.67
C PRO A 86 -2.76 -7.46 7.55
N GLU A 87 -3.24 -6.48 8.32
CA GLU A 87 -4.64 -6.02 8.26
C GLU A 87 -4.89 -5.23 6.96
N TYR A 88 -3.88 -4.47 6.53
CA TYR A 88 -3.94 -3.66 5.31
C TYR A 88 -2.78 -3.94 4.39
N ALA A 89 -3.07 -3.95 3.08
CA ALA A 89 -2.05 -3.93 2.05
C ALA A 89 -2.37 -2.82 1.05
N ALA A 90 -1.33 -2.12 0.59
CA ALA A 90 -1.46 -1.12 -0.44
C ALA A 90 -0.33 -1.24 -1.48
N MET A 91 -0.65 -0.89 -2.71
CA MET A 91 0.29 -0.93 -3.82
C MET A 91 0.77 0.49 -4.10
N GLY A 92 2.09 0.68 -4.12
CA GLY A 92 2.67 1.98 -4.42
C GLY A 92 2.38 2.40 -5.86
N ILE A 93 2.01 3.67 -6.04
CA ILE A 93 1.84 4.34 -7.34
C ILE A 93 2.79 5.54 -7.40
N GLY A 94 3.07 6.06 -8.60
CA GLY A 94 3.98 7.20 -8.77
C GLY A 94 5.34 6.98 -8.11
N GLY A 95 5.69 7.81 -7.12
CA GLY A 95 6.95 7.77 -6.38
C GLY A 95 7.21 6.50 -5.56
N PHE A 96 6.19 5.66 -5.34
CA PHE A 96 6.30 4.33 -4.72
C PHE A 96 6.06 3.18 -5.70
N SER A 97 6.07 3.43 -7.01
CA SER A 97 5.91 2.35 -7.99
C SER A 97 6.90 1.21 -7.73
N GLY A 98 6.38 -0.02 -7.64
CA GLY A 98 7.16 -1.20 -7.29
C GLY A 98 7.33 -1.46 -5.79
N TYR A 99 6.65 -0.73 -4.91
CA TYR A 99 6.55 -1.01 -3.48
C TYR A 99 5.19 -1.57 -3.10
N ILE A 100 5.19 -2.45 -2.09
CA ILE A 100 4.00 -2.96 -1.41
C ILE A 100 4.06 -2.52 0.05
N LEU A 101 3.04 -1.81 0.51
CA LEU A 101 2.82 -1.52 1.91
C LEU A 101 2.06 -2.69 2.52
N MET A 102 2.52 -3.18 3.68
CA MET A 102 1.79 -4.11 4.54
C MET A 102 1.74 -3.52 5.95
N ALA A 103 0.55 -3.36 6.49
CA ALA A 103 0.33 -2.77 7.82
C ALA A 103 -0.06 -3.85 8.83
N TYR A 104 0.54 -3.77 10.01
CA TYR A 104 0.30 -4.61 11.16
C TYR A 104 -0.02 -3.72 12.38
N PRO A 105 -1.24 -3.14 12.45
CA PRO A 105 -1.59 -2.15 13.46
C PRO A 105 -1.43 -2.64 14.90
N ASP A 106 -1.74 -3.92 15.16
CA ASP A 106 -1.58 -4.56 16.48
C ASP A 106 -0.13 -4.54 16.99
N LYS A 107 0.84 -4.45 16.07
CA LYS A 107 2.28 -4.36 16.38
C LYS A 107 2.84 -2.95 16.16
N ASN A 108 1.98 -1.97 15.85
CA ASN A 108 2.36 -0.62 15.46
C ASN A 108 3.45 -0.61 14.37
N LEU A 109 3.33 -1.53 13.39
CA LEU A 109 4.38 -1.83 12.42
C LEU A 109 3.84 -1.68 10.99
N PHE A 110 4.57 -0.94 10.18
CA PHE A 110 4.29 -0.77 8.75
C PHE A 110 5.53 -1.14 7.94
N VAL A 111 5.33 -1.97 6.92
CA VAL A 111 6.41 -2.51 6.10
C VAL A 111 6.23 -2.06 4.66
N LEU A 112 7.25 -1.42 4.09
CA LEU A 112 7.32 -1.06 2.69
C LEU A 112 8.29 -2.01 1.98
N GLU A 113 7.75 -3.03 1.32
CA GLU A 113 8.52 -4.04 0.61
C GLU A 113 8.75 -3.64 -0.85
N SER A 114 10.01 -3.62 -1.26
CA SER A 114 10.39 -3.36 -2.65
C SER A 114 10.30 -4.64 -3.49
N LEU A 115 9.59 -4.58 -4.62
CA LEU A 115 9.57 -5.66 -5.60
C LEU A 115 10.81 -5.64 -6.52
N LEU A 116 11.56 -4.53 -6.53
CA LEU A 116 12.77 -4.38 -7.32
C LEU A 116 13.97 -5.05 -6.64
N TYR A 117 14.71 -5.84 -7.40
CA TYR A 117 15.92 -6.53 -6.96
C TYR A 117 17.01 -5.57 -6.48
N GLY A 118 17.73 -5.95 -5.42
CA GLY A 118 18.86 -5.20 -4.87
C GLY A 118 18.46 -4.01 -3.99
N ASN A 119 17.18 -3.87 -3.67
CA ASN A 119 16.68 -2.85 -2.75
C ASN A 119 16.57 -3.42 -1.32
N ALA A 120 15.72 -2.79 -0.52
CA ALA A 120 15.48 -3.11 0.87
C ALA A 120 13.98 -3.07 1.18
N THR A 121 13.62 -3.74 2.26
CA THR A 121 12.38 -3.57 2.99
C THR A 121 12.57 -2.44 3.99
N TYR A 122 11.65 -1.49 4.03
CA TYR A 122 11.68 -0.40 5.02
C TYR A 122 10.63 -0.65 6.08
N VAL A 123 11.00 -0.35 7.32
CA VAL A 123 10.16 -0.46 8.50
C VAL A 123 9.85 0.93 9.01
N VAL A 124 8.58 1.17 9.28
CA VAL A 124 8.01 2.45 9.67
C VAL A 124 7.06 2.21 10.84
N SER A 125 7.06 3.10 11.83
CA SER A 125 6.06 3.11 12.92
C SER A 125 5.38 4.47 13.02
N LYS A 126 4.20 4.50 13.68
CA LYS A 126 3.37 5.65 14.12
C LYS A 126 2.96 6.74 13.11
N ASN A 127 3.73 7.01 12.05
CA ASN A 127 3.54 8.12 11.11
C ASN A 127 3.32 7.62 9.67
N TRP A 128 2.63 6.49 9.51
CA TRP A 128 2.41 5.93 8.18
C TRP A 128 1.58 6.86 7.29
N GLU A 129 0.64 7.65 7.82
CA GLU A 129 -0.14 8.61 7.02
C GLU A 129 0.75 9.73 6.44
N GLU A 130 1.74 10.18 7.21
CA GLU A 130 2.74 11.16 6.75
C GLU A 130 3.58 10.55 5.63
N ILE A 131 4.09 9.35 5.87
CA ILE A 131 4.92 8.59 4.91
C ILE A 131 4.14 8.22 3.66
N ALA A 132 2.83 7.97 3.77
CA ALA A 132 1.97 7.68 2.64
C ALA A 132 1.85 8.86 1.66
N SER A 133 2.08 10.08 2.14
CA SER A 133 2.06 11.31 1.33
C SER A 133 3.41 11.68 0.71
N LEU A 134 4.51 11.07 1.16
CA LEU A 134 5.85 11.37 0.69
C LEU A 134 6.23 10.56 -0.55
N THR A 135 7.39 10.84 -1.11
CA THR A 135 8.10 10.00 -2.08
C THR A 135 9.17 9.17 -1.38
N LYS A 136 9.66 8.12 -2.04
CA LYS A 136 10.80 7.34 -1.52
C LYS A 136 12.03 8.22 -1.25
N ALA A 137 12.31 9.19 -2.13
CA ALA A 137 13.46 10.07 -1.98
C ALA A 137 13.37 10.88 -0.68
N GLU A 138 12.18 11.36 -0.34
CA GLU A 138 11.91 12.12 0.88
C GLU A 138 12.05 11.23 2.12
N ILE A 139 11.47 10.02 2.13
CA ILE A 139 11.63 9.06 3.25
C ILE A 139 13.11 8.77 3.54
N LEU A 140 13.92 8.61 2.49
CA LEU A 140 15.34 8.30 2.63
C LEU A 140 16.14 9.52 3.09
N ARG A 141 15.87 10.69 2.51
CA ARG A 141 16.56 11.94 2.84
C ARG A 141 16.27 12.36 4.27
N ASP A 142 15.02 12.23 4.70
CA ASP A 142 14.54 12.72 5.99
C ASP A 142 14.63 11.62 7.09
N ASN A 143 15.23 10.47 6.75
CA ASN A 143 15.47 9.32 7.63
C ASN A 143 14.22 8.86 8.40
N LEU A 144 13.06 8.90 7.75
CA LEU A 144 11.74 8.63 8.35
C LEU A 144 11.44 7.13 8.53
N HIS A 145 12.42 6.27 8.29
CA HIS A 145 12.30 4.83 8.47
C HIS A 145 13.05 4.41 9.74
N GLU A 146 12.43 3.55 10.54
CA GLU A 146 13.02 3.02 11.77
C GLU A 146 13.93 1.83 11.50
N GLY A 147 13.74 1.16 10.36
CA GLY A 147 14.53 0.01 9.98
C GLY A 147 14.66 -0.13 8.47
N ARG A 148 15.82 -0.63 8.03
CA ARG A 148 16.11 -0.94 6.63
C ARG A 148 16.73 -2.33 6.52
N ILE A 149 15.98 -3.26 5.95
CA ILE A 149 16.41 -4.64 5.76
C ILE A 149 16.77 -4.84 4.29
N ILE A 150 18.07 -4.86 3.99
CA ILE A 150 18.58 -5.10 2.63
C ILE A 150 18.20 -6.53 2.20
N HIS A 151 17.82 -6.73 0.94
CA HIS A 151 17.46 -8.02 0.36
C HIS A 151 18.68 -8.95 0.17
N GLN A 152 19.27 -9.38 1.28
CA GLN A 152 20.37 -10.34 1.37
C GLN A 152 19.89 -11.71 1.91
N SER A 153 20.79 -12.69 2.01
CA SER A 153 20.47 -14.05 2.48
C SER A 153 19.84 -14.09 3.88
N ASN A 154 20.20 -13.15 4.76
CA ASN A 154 19.64 -13.04 6.12
C ASN A 154 18.30 -12.31 6.21
N TRP A 155 17.72 -11.88 5.08
CA TRP A 155 16.48 -11.11 5.05
C TRP A 155 15.33 -11.79 5.80
N PHE A 156 15.14 -13.10 5.59
CA PHE A 156 14.05 -13.85 6.23
C PHE A 156 14.15 -13.88 7.75
N SER A 157 15.38 -13.98 8.28
CA SER A 157 15.65 -13.91 9.71
C SER A 157 15.33 -12.51 10.23
N LYS A 158 15.87 -11.47 9.60
CA LYS A 158 15.67 -10.08 10.03
C LYS A 158 14.20 -9.67 10.01
N VAL A 159 13.44 -10.11 9.00
CA VAL A 159 12.00 -9.89 8.96
C VAL A 159 11.30 -10.62 10.08
N HIS A 160 11.65 -11.88 10.34
CA HIS A 160 11.07 -12.61 11.46
C HIS A 160 11.31 -11.92 12.80
N ASP A 161 12.50 -11.35 13.01
CA ASP A 161 12.85 -10.63 14.23
C ASP A 161 11.99 -9.38 14.46
N LEU A 162 11.41 -8.78 13.41
CA LEU A 162 10.47 -7.66 13.56
C LEU A 162 9.14 -8.05 14.24
N PHE A 163 8.80 -9.34 14.21
CA PHE A 163 7.51 -9.83 14.71
C PHE A 163 7.64 -10.65 15.99
N LYS A 164 8.86 -10.80 16.53
CA LYS A 164 9.10 -11.39 17.85
C LYS A 164 8.63 -10.44 18.94
N ASP A 165 8.12 -11.00 20.02
CA ASP A 165 7.69 -10.28 21.22
C ASP A 165 8.88 -9.87 22.09
#